data_AF-A0A2M8WJE1-F1
#
_entry.id   AF-A0A2M8WJE1-F1
#
_cell.length_a   1.000
_cell.length_b   1.000
_cell.length_c   1.000
_cell.angle_alpha   90.00
_cell.angle_beta   90.00
_cell.angle_gamma   90.00
#
_symmetry.space_group_name_H-M   'P 1'
#
loop_
_entity.id
_entity.type
_entity.pdbx_description
1 polymer ?
#
loop_
_entity_poly.entity_id
_entity_poly.type
_entity_poly.pdbx_seq_one_letter_code
_entity_poly.pdbx_strand_id
1 'polypeptide(L)'
;MTAQRTTPARIESLGPDEIFVFGSNDAGSHGAGAARTAYERFGAVWGQGHGLQGRSYAVDTMSGREVMARDVEALVATADENPHLTFLVTPIGTGIAGWSAHDVAPLFVDAPENVVLPAAFLAVLDALPHGLSDGPNGIDGGGPAGA
;
A
#
# COMPACT_ATOMS: atom_id res chain seq x y z
N MET A 1 19.97 -12.11 -6.14
CA MET A 1 18.71 -11.35 -6.17
C MET A 1 17.74 -12.08 -5.28
N THR A 2 17.45 -11.53 -4.10
CA THR A 2 16.44 -12.10 -3.20
C THR A 2 15.07 -11.78 -3.81
N ALA A 3 14.23 -12.79 -4.04
CA ALA A 3 12.87 -12.56 -4.54
C ALA A 3 12.12 -11.69 -3.52
N GLN A 4 11.61 -10.54 -3.95
CA GLN A 4 10.84 -9.65 -3.09
C GLN A 4 9.55 -10.36 -2.69
N ARG A 5 9.22 -10.37 -1.39
CA ARG A 5 8.02 -11.03 -0.88
C ARG A 5 6.79 -10.26 -1.36
N THR A 6 5.85 -10.96 -1.98
CA THR A 6 4.59 -10.37 -2.46
C THR A 6 3.40 -11.02 -1.79
N THR A 7 2.31 -10.27 -1.61
CA THR A 7 1.04 -10.84 -1.15
C THR A 7 0.50 -11.80 -2.22
N PRO A 8 0.02 -13.00 -1.85
CA PRO A 8 -0.60 -13.91 -2.81
C PRO A 8 -1.87 -13.28 -3.40
N ALA A 9 -2.26 -13.72 -4.61
CA ALA A 9 -3.47 -13.24 -5.26
C ALA A 9 -4.75 -13.42 -4.41
N ARG A 10 -4.74 -14.39 -3.49
CA ARG A 10 -5.78 -14.61 -2.50
C ARG A 10 -5.15 -14.99 -1.16
N ILE A 11 -5.51 -14.28 -0.11
CA ILE A 11 -5.14 -14.63 1.26
C ILE A 11 -6.33 -15.36 1.88
N GLU A 12 -6.18 -16.67 2.11
CA GLU A 12 -7.25 -17.51 2.67
C GLU A 12 -7.10 -17.75 4.17
N SER A 13 -5.89 -17.53 4.71
CA SER A 13 -5.52 -17.69 6.11
C SER A 13 -4.40 -16.72 6.47
N LEU A 14 -4.24 -16.44 7.77
CA LEU A 14 -3.17 -15.59 8.31
C LEU A 14 -2.32 -16.36 9.31
N GLY A 15 -0.99 -16.29 9.18
CA GLY A 15 -0.03 -16.71 10.20
C GLY A 15 -0.12 -15.82 11.46
N PRO A 16 0.45 -16.19 12.62
CA PRO A 16 0.13 -15.59 13.92
C PRO A 16 0.12 -14.04 13.97
N ASP A 17 1.13 -13.40 13.39
CA ASP A 17 1.34 -11.95 13.45
C ASP A 17 0.98 -11.23 12.13
N GLU A 18 0.27 -11.90 11.24
CA GLU A 18 -0.17 -11.32 9.97
C GLU A 18 -1.50 -10.56 10.13
N ILE A 19 -1.58 -9.40 9.47
CA ILE A 19 -2.72 -8.50 9.42
C ILE A 19 -3.20 -8.41 7.97
N PHE A 20 -4.49 -8.67 7.74
CA PHE A 20 -5.11 -8.57 6.42
C PHE A 20 -5.49 -7.11 6.10
N VAL A 21 -4.81 -6.48 5.16
CA VAL A 21 -5.12 -5.08 4.76
C VAL A 21 -6.05 -5.06 3.55
N PHE A 22 -7.17 -4.33 3.69
CA PHE A 22 -8.25 -4.34 2.71
C PHE A 22 -8.82 -2.95 2.43
N GLY A 23 -9.37 -2.79 1.22
CA GLY A 23 -10.09 -1.57 0.84
C GLY A 23 -11.50 -1.55 1.42
N SER A 24 -11.90 -0.43 2.00
CA SER A 24 -13.16 -0.14 2.66
C SER A 24 -13.80 1.15 2.11
N ASN A 25 -14.94 1.53 2.70
CA ASN A 25 -15.51 2.87 2.71
C ASN A 25 -15.55 3.44 4.14
N ASP A 26 -15.75 4.76 4.26
CA ASP A 26 -15.90 5.51 5.53
C ASP A 26 -16.88 4.84 6.52
N ALA A 27 -18.04 4.40 6.02
CA ALA A 27 -19.07 3.77 6.84
C ALA A 27 -18.75 2.33 7.30
N GLY A 28 -17.62 1.74 6.89
CA GLY A 28 -17.23 0.38 7.26
C GLY A 28 -18.22 -0.71 6.81
N SER A 29 -18.84 -0.52 5.63
CA SER A 29 -19.78 -1.48 5.05
C SER A 29 -19.05 -2.60 4.32
N HIS A 30 -18.67 -3.64 5.06
CA HIS A 30 -17.80 -4.74 4.61
C HIS A 30 -18.55 -5.87 3.88
N GLY A 31 -19.43 -5.52 2.93
CA GLY A 31 -20.38 -6.46 2.31
C GLY A 31 -19.87 -7.25 1.09
N ALA A 32 -18.73 -6.89 0.51
CA ALA A 32 -18.23 -7.50 -0.72
C ALA A 32 -16.68 -7.62 -0.78
N GLY A 33 -16.19 -8.44 -1.69
CA GLY A 33 -14.77 -8.56 -2.03
C GLY A 33 -13.85 -8.87 -0.83
N ALA A 34 -12.70 -8.18 -0.79
CA ALA A 34 -11.74 -8.31 0.30
C ALA A 34 -12.32 -7.87 1.65
N ALA A 35 -13.15 -6.81 1.68
CA ALA A 35 -13.78 -6.34 2.91
C ALA A 35 -14.69 -7.41 3.55
N ARG A 36 -15.49 -8.11 2.74
CA ARG A 36 -16.29 -9.25 3.21
C ARG A 36 -15.41 -10.37 3.77
N THR A 37 -14.31 -10.67 3.10
CA THR A 37 -13.36 -11.69 3.58
C THR A 37 -12.76 -11.29 4.92
N ALA A 38 -12.37 -10.02 5.08
CA ALA A 38 -11.85 -9.48 6.33
C ALA A 38 -12.88 -9.60 7.47
N TYR A 39 -14.14 -9.25 7.20
CA TYR A 39 -15.24 -9.32 8.17
C TYR A 39 -15.55 -10.77 8.57
N GLU A 40 -15.72 -11.66 7.59
CA GLU A 40 -16.14 -13.05 7.85
C GLU A 40 -15.04 -13.90 8.48
N ARG A 41 -13.75 -13.57 8.27
CA ARG A 41 -12.64 -14.47 8.62
C ARG A 41 -11.57 -13.87 9.52
N PHE A 42 -11.31 -12.57 9.41
CA PHE A 42 -10.12 -11.94 9.99
C PHE A 42 -10.48 -10.84 11.00
N GLY A 43 -11.74 -10.81 11.44
CA GLY A 43 -12.18 -9.99 12.57
C GLY A 43 -12.29 -8.51 12.24
N ALA A 44 -12.47 -8.14 10.97
CA ALA A 44 -12.92 -6.78 10.67
C ALA A 44 -14.30 -6.55 11.32
N VAL A 45 -14.53 -5.32 11.73
CA VAL A 45 -15.68 -4.86 12.49
C VAL A 45 -16.57 -4.05 11.55
N TRP A 46 -17.83 -4.46 11.45
CA TRP A 46 -18.83 -3.71 10.69
C TRP A 46 -18.98 -2.30 11.27
N GLY A 47 -19.00 -1.29 10.40
CA GLY A 47 -19.08 0.11 10.83
C GLY A 47 -17.73 0.78 11.09
N GLN A 48 -16.61 0.05 10.98
CA GLN A 48 -15.26 0.61 11.12
C GLN A 48 -14.54 0.61 9.77
N GLY A 49 -14.52 1.77 9.13
CA GLY A 49 -13.99 1.97 7.77
C GLY A 49 -12.49 2.15 7.67
N HIS A 50 -11.80 2.36 8.79
CA HIS A 50 -10.40 2.78 8.84
C HIS A 50 -9.64 2.00 9.91
N GLY A 51 -8.32 1.88 9.74
CA GLY A 51 -7.41 1.48 10.79
C GLY A 51 -7.42 -0.01 11.16
N LEU A 52 -6.59 -0.33 12.16
CA LEU A 52 -6.37 -1.67 12.69
C LEU A 52 -7.60 -2.15 13.47
N GLN A 53 -8.05 -3.38 13.18
CA GLN A 53 -9.23 -3.99 13.77
C GLN A 53 -9.19 -5.52 13.70
N GLY A 54 -9.27 -6.18 14.86
CA GLY A 54 -9.07 -7.62 14.92
C GLY A 54 -7.72 -8.00 14.33
N ARG A 55 -7.73 -8.86 13.30
CA ARG A 55 -6.54 -9.23 12.50
C ARG A 55 -6.58 -8.64 11.10
N SER A 56 -7.21 -7.48 10.97
CA SER A 56 -7.40 -6.76 9.71
C SER A 56 -7.05 -5.29 9.85
N TYR A 57 -6.75 -4.62 8.74
CA TYR A 57 -6.58 -3.17 8.68
C TYR A 57 -7.40 -2.62 7.51
N ALA A 58 -8.26 -1.64 7.78
CA ALA A 58 -9.10 -1.03 6.75
C ALA A 58 -8.47 0.26 6.22
N VAL A 59 -8.50 0.41 4.90
CA VAL A 59 -8.12 1.64 4.18
C VAL A 59 -9.36 2.11 3.42
N ASP A 60 -9.83 3.32 3.68
CA ASP A 60 -10.92 3.91 2.90
C ASP A 60 -10.43 4.27 1.50
N THR A 61 -10.93 3.51 0.53
CA THR A 61 -10.59 3.66 -0.89
C THR A 61 -11.72 4.30 -1.69
N MET A 62 -12.84 4.62 -1.04
CA MET A 62 -14.09 5.05 -1.68
C MET A 62 -14.44 6.52 -1.43
N SER A 63 -13.82 7.18 -0.45
CA SER A 63 -14.04 8.60 -0.13
C SER A 63 -13.11 9.58 -0.85
N GLY A 64 -12.37 9.10 -1.86
CA GLY A 64 -11.48 9.92 -2.69
C GLY A 64 -10.00 9.69 -2.42
N ARG A 65 -9.15 10.21 -3.32
CA ARG A 65 -7.71 9.96 -3.35
C ARG A 65 -7.00 10.51 -2.12
N GLU A 66 -7.41 11.69 -1.64
CA GLU A 66 -6.80 12.36 -0.49
C GLU A 66 -7.07 11.60 0.81
N VAL A 67 -8.27 11.01 0.96
CA VAL A 67 -8.60 10.17 2.12
C VAL A 67 -7.81 8.87 2.06
N MET A 68 -7.79 8.21 0.89
CA MET A 68 -7.00 6.99 0.69
C MET A 68 -5.52 7.21 0.99
N ALA A 69 -4.93 8.34 0.55
CA ALA A 69 -3.54 8.68 0.83
C ALA A 69 -3.26 8.82 2.34
N ARG A 70 -4.15 9.48 3.09
CA ARG A 70 -4.03 9.63 4.55
C ARG A 70 -4.14 8.29 5.27
N ASP A 71 -5.04 7.42 4.83
CA ASP A 71 -5.19 6.09 5.41
C ASP A 71 -3.98 5.20 5.12
N VAL A 72 -3.40 5.30 3.91
CA VAL A 72 -2.16 4.59 3.58
C VAL A 72 -0.98 5.13 4.41
N GLU A 73 -0.87 6.44 4.59
CA GLU A 73 0.13 7.04 5.48
C GLU A 73 -0.03 6.55 6.93
N ALA A 74 -1.27 6.50 7.43
CA ALA A 74 -1.57 5.96 8.76
C ALA A 74 -1.26 4.46 8.88
N LEU A 75 -1.48 3.68 7.82
CA LEU A 75 -1.08 2.28 7.75
C LEU A 75 0.43 2.11 7.84
N VAL A 76 1.18 2.92 7.08
CA VAL A 76 2.65 2.91 7.08
C VAL A 76 3.18 3.24 8.48
N ALA A 77 2.68 4.30 9.11
CA ALA A 77 3.04 4.65 10.48
C ALA A 77 2.70 3.54 11.48
N THR A 78 1.53 2.91 11.35
CA THR A 78 1.14 1.77 12.18
C THR A 78 2.11 0.59 12.00
N ALA A 79 2.56 0.34 10.77
CA ALA A 79 3.49 -0.74 10.48
C ALA A 79 4.88 -0.48 11.08
N ASP A 80 5.37 0.76 11.02
CA ASP A 80 6.63 1.17 11.66
C ASP A 80 6.58 1.04 13.19
N GLU A 81 5.45 1.40 13.80
CA GLU A 81 5.24 1.26 15.25
C GLU A 81 5.11 -0.21 15.69
N ASN A 82 4.79 -1.12 14.77
CA ASN A 82 4.54 -2.53 15.04
C ASN A 82 5.41 -3.45 14.17
N PRO A 83 6.74 -3.45 14.32
CA PRO A 83 7.66 -4.23 13.48
C PRO A 83 7.52 -5.75 13.64
N HIS A 84 6.83 -6.20 14.70
CA HIS A 84 6.51 -7.61 14.93
C HIS A 84 5.30 -8.09 14.13
N LEU A 85 4.46 -7.17 13.61
CA LEU A 85 3.33 -7.49 12.77
C LEU A 85 3.74 -7.44 11.30
N THR A 86 3.03 -8.20 10.47
CA THR A 86 3.19 -8.22 9.01
C THR A 86 1.87 -7.84 8.34
N PHE A 87 1.85 -6.75 7.60
CA PHE A 87 0.69 -6.21 6.93
C PHE A 87 0.61 -6.73 5.50
N LEU A 88 -0.33 -7.65 5.24
CA LEU A 88 -0.54 -8.23 3.91
C LEU A 88 -1.53 -7.38 3.12
N VAL A 89 -1.02 -6.58 2.19
CA VAL A 89 -1.81 -5.67 1.36
C VAL A 89 -2.46 -6.42 0.22
N THR A 90 -3.80 -6.43 0.20
CA THR A 90 -4.56 -6.87 -0.98
C THR A 90 -4.46 -5.82 -2.09
N PRO A 91 -4.91 -6.09 -3.33
CA PRO A 91 -5.06 -5.06 -4.37
C PRO A 91 -6.15 -4.02 -4.00
N ILE A 92 -5.91 -3.24 -2.94
CA ILE A 92 -6.85 -2.28 -2.38
C ILE A 92 -7.19 -1.22 -3.44
N GLY A 93 -8.44 -0.79 -3.48
CA GLY A 93 -8.90 0.21 -4.45
C GLY A 93 -9.13 -0.31 -5.88
N THR A 94 -8.48 -1.40 -6.32
CA THR A 94 -8.52 -1.84 -7.74
C THR A 94 -9.72 -2.70 -8.14
N GLY A 95 -10.54 -3.08 -7.16
CA GLY A 95 -11.79 -3.80 -7.39
C GLY A 95 -12.96 -2.85 -7.54
N ILE A 96 -13.80 -2.78 -6.50
CA ILE A 96 -15.06 -2.03 -6.49
C ILE A 96 -14.84 -0.52 -6.61
N ALA A 97 -13.79 0.01 -5.99
CA ALA A 97 -13.50 1.44 -6.01
C ALA A 97 -12.95 1.95 -7.36
N GLY A 98 -12.47 1.05 -8.23
CA GLY A 98 -12.13 1.37 -9.62
C GLY A 98 -10.79 2.09 -9.84
N TRP A 99 -9.92 2.17 -8.83
CA TRP A 99 -8.58 2.75 -8.98
C TRP A 99 -7.67 1.81 -9.78
N SER A 100 -6.71 2.37 -10.53
CA SER A 100 -5.66 1.55 -11.13
C SER A 100 -4.52 1.29 -10.12
N ALA A 101 -3.70 0.27 -10.37
CA ALA A 101 -2.49 0.08 -9.60
C ALA A 101 -1.55 1.31 -9.68
N HIS A 102 -1.55 2.04 -10.80
CA HIS A 102 -0.77 3.27 -10.95
C HIS A 102 -1.27 4.42 -10.06
N ASP A 103 -2.54 4.42 -9.67
CA ASP A 103 -3.10 5.46 -8.79
C ASP A 103 -2.76 5.19 -7.32
N VAL A 104 -2.73 3.90 -6.93
CA VAL A 104 -2.60 3.47 -5.54
C VAL A 104 -1.16 3.17 -5.15
N ALA A 105 -0.41 2.45 -5.99
CA ALA A 105 0.93 1.97 -5.65
C ALA A 105 1.90 3.09 -5.22
N PRO A 106 1.92 4.28 -5.85
CA PRO A 106 2.80 5.37 -5.42
C PRO A 106 2.58 5.85 -3.98
N LEU A 107 1.43 5.56 -3.36
CA LEU A 107 1.17 5.87 -1.96
C LEU A 107 1.99 5.01 -0.99
N PHE A 108 2.57 3.90 -1.48
CA PHE A 108 3.38 2.95 -0.70
C PHE A 108 4.89 3.11 -0.91
N VAL A 109 5.36 4.22 -1.49
CA VAL A 109 6.79 4.42 -1.79
C VAL A 109 7.69 4.33 -0.55
N ASP A 110 7.19 4.78 0.60
CA ASP A 110 7.90 4.78 1.88
C ASP A 110 7.45 3.64 2.81
N ALA A 111 6.76 2.62 2.29
CA ALA A 111 6.25 1.53 3.12
C ALA A 111 7.41 0.66 3.67
N PRO A 112 7.42 0.32 4.98
CA PRO A 112 8.45 -0.51 5.57
C PRO A 112 8.35 -1.97 5.10
N GLU A 113 9.41 -2.76 5.37
CA GLU A 113 9.53 -4.14 4.90
C GLU A 113 8.42 -5.09 5.41
N ASN A 114 7.79 -4.76 6.54
CA ASN A 114 6.68 -5.50 7.10
C ASN A 114 5.33 -5.15 6.47
N VAL A 115 5.29 -4.24 5.49
CA VAL A 115 4.16 -4.01 4.58
C VAL A 115 4.41 -4.78 3.29
N VAL A 116 3.72 -5.90 3.12
CA VAL A 116 3.87 -6.76 1.96
C VAL A 116 2.85 -6.39 0.91
N LEU A 117 3.33 -5.97 -0.25
CA LEU A 117 2.52 -5.43 -1.34
C LEU A 117 2.11 -6.52 -2.35
N PRO A 118 0.98 -6.34 -3.05
CA PRO A 118 0.62 -7.21 -4.16
C PRO A 118 1.59 -6.97 -5.33
N ALA A 119 1.87 -8.01 -6.12
CA ALA A 119 2.81 -7.95 -7.24
C ALA A 119 2.50 -6.81 -8.23
N ALA A 120 1.22 -6.49 -8.43
CA ALA A 120 0.81 -5.39 -9.30
C ALA A 120 1.27 -4.01 -8.81
N PHE A 121 1.37 -3.80 -7.50
CA PHE A 121 1.84 -2.53 -6.94
C PHE A 121 3.37 -2.44 -7.03
N LEU A 122 4.07 -3.53 -6.72
CA LEU A 122 5.53 -3.59 -6.86
C LEU A 122 5.97 -3.34 -8.30
N ALA A 123 5.27 -3.92 -9.29
CA ALA A 123 5.57 -3.68 -10.70
C ALA A 123 5.46 -2.20 -11.09
N VAL A 124 4.54 -1.44 -10.47
CA VAL A 124 4.43 0.01 -10.67
C VAL A 124 5.59 0.73 -9.99
N LEU A 125 5.90 0.39 -8.74
CA LEU A 125 6.98 1.01 -7.96
C LEU A 125 8.36 0.79 -8.60
N ASP A 126 8.64 -0.42 -9.09
CA ASP A 126 9.88 -0.76 -9.81
C ASP A 126 10.03 0.01 -11.13
N ALA A 127 8.91 0.42 -11.73
CA ALA A 127 8.88 1.19 -12.96
C ALA A 127 8.93 2.72 -12.73
N LEU A 128 8.80 3.18 -11.47
CA LEU A 128 8.98 4.60 -11.17
C LEU A 128 10.44 4.98 -11.43
N PRO A 129 10.71 6.13 -12.06
CA PRO A 129 12.07 6.58 -12.26
C PRO A 129 12.73 6.75 -10.89
N HIS A 130 13.74 5.91 -10.59
CA HIS A 130 14.62 6.15 -9.47
C HIS A 130 15.26 7.52 -9.69
N GLY A 131 14.96 8.48 -8.81
CA GLY A 131 15.53 9.82 -8.90
C GLY A 131 17.05 9.73 -9.02
N LEU A 132 17.61 10.46 -9.99
CA LEU A 132 19.04 10.68 -10.19
C LEU A 132 19.71 11.02 -8.85
N SER A 133 20.39 10.05 -8.25
CA SER A 133 21.40 10.28 -7.22
C SER A 133 22.80 10.22 -7.86
N ASP A 134 23.06 11.08 -8.83
CA ASP A 134 24.44 11.46 -9.15
C ASP A 134 24.68 12.82 -8.52
N GLY A 135 25.60 12.83 -7.55
CA GLY A 135 26.08 14.04 -6.88
C GLY A 135 26.73 15.05 -7.85
N PRO A 136 27.14 16.22 -7.36
CA PRO A 136 27.62 17.28 -8.21
C PRO A 136 29.01 16.92 -8.72
N ASN A 137 29.10 16.35 -9.93
CA ASN A 137 30.35 16.35 -10.67
C ASN A 137 30.57 17.75 -11.23
N GLY A 138 31.46 18.48 -10.58
CA GLY A 138 31.94 19.76 -11.02
C GLY A 138 32.70 19.69 -12.35
N ILE A 139 32.72 20.86 -12.98
CA ILE A 139 33.75 21.41 -13.87
C ILE A 139 34.15 20.60 -15.11
N ASP A 140 33.63 21.04 -16.26
CA ASP A 140 34.43 21.45 -17.42
C ASP A 140 33.52 22.39 -18.24
N GLY A 141 33.81 23.67 -18.41
CA GLY A 141 35.06 24.19 -18.95
C GLY A 141 34.92 24.28 -20.47
N GLY A 142 34.37 25.38 -20.98
CA GLY A 142 34.42 25.64 -22.43
C GLY A 142 33.31 26.52 -22.99
N GLY A 143 33.50 27.84 -22.95
CA GLY A 143 32.94 28.70 -23.99
C GLY A 143 33.63 28.44 -25.35
N PRO A 144 33.00 28.81 -26.46
CA PRO A 144 33.54 29.94 -27.24
C PRO A 144 32.44 30.98 -27.49
N ALA A 145 32.73 32.27 -27.30
CA ALA A 145 33.32 33.20 -28.27
C ALA A 145 32.32 33.58 -29.39
N GLY A 146 32.10 34.89 -29.50
CA GLY A 146 30.97 35.49 -30.20
C GLY A 146 31.05 35.51 -31.72
N ALA A 147 29.93 35.93 -32.30
CA ALA A 147 29.78 37.04 -33.25
C ALA A 147 28.31 37.44 -33.29
#